data_AF-A0A1Q3DKJ4-F1
#
_entry.id   AF-A0A1Q3DKJ4-F1
#
_cell.length_a   1.000
_cell.length_b   1.000
_cell.length_c   1.000
_cell.angle_alpha   90.00
_cell.angle_beta   90.00
_cell.angle_gamma   90.00
#
_symmetry.space_group_name_H-M   'P 1'
#
loop_
_entity.id
_entity.type
_entity.pdbx_description
1 polymer ?
#
loop_
_entity_poly.entity_id
_entity_poly.type
_entity_poly.pdbx_seq_one_letter_code
_entity_poly.pdbx_strand_id
1 'polypeptide(L)'
;NSKAKHVLFCAVGPNEFNRISSCDSAKEMWDLLEITYEGTNQVKESKISMLVHEYELFVMHDSECISDMFTRFTTITNSLKNLGKSYSNQELVRKILRCLPKNWSPKVTAI
;
A
#
# COMPACT_ATOMS: atom_id res chain seq x y z
N ASN A 1 -31.94 0.84 -8.78
CA ASN A 1 -31.08 0.92 -9.99
C ASN A 1 -31.13 2.29 -10.66
N SER A 2 -32.22 2.71 -11.31
CA SER A 2 -32.25 3.94 -12.15
C SER A 2 -31.86 5.24 -11.43
N LYS A 3 -32.35 5.45 -10.20
CA LYS A 3 -31.96 6.63 -9.38
C LYS A 3 -30.45 6.65 -9.07
N ALA A 4 -29.86 5.49 -8.81
CA ALA A 4 -28.42 5.39 -8.52
C ALA A 4 -27.56 5.66 -9.77
N LYS A 5 -27.97 5.16 -10.95
CA LYS A 5 -27.31 5.49 -12.23
C LYS A 5 -27.32 6.99 -12.48
N HIS A 6 -28.46 7.64 -12.27
CA HIS A 6 -28.59 9.09 -12.44
C HIS A 6 -27.64 9.86 -11.51
N VAL A 7 -27.57 9.49 -10.22
CA VAL A 7 -26.63 10.12 -9.27
C VAL A 7 -25.17 9.96 -9.74
N LEU A 8 -24.79 8.77 -10.21
CA LEU A 8 -23.44 8.53 -10.73
C LEU A 8 -23.14 9.38 -11.97
N PHE A 9 -24.08 9.48 -12.92
CA PHE A 9 -23.91 10.34 -14.09
C PHE A 9 -23.72 11.82 -13.75
N CYS A 10 -24.45 12.32 -12.74
CA CYS A 10 -24.30 13.71 -12.30
C CYS A 10 -22.99 13.96 -11.53
N ALA A 11 -22.40 12.92 -10.93
CA ALA A 11 -21.20 13.05 -10.11
C ALA A 11 -19.89 13.02 -10.91
N VAL A 12 -19.92 12.52 -12.15
CA VAL A 12 -18.72 12.29 -12.96
C VAL A 12 -18.54 13.33 -14.06
N GLY A 13 -17.30 13.57 -14.48
CA GLY A 13 -16.96 14.45 -15.59
C GLY A 13 -17.33 13.85 -16.96
N PRO A 14 -17.23 14.64 -18.06
CA PRO A 14 -17.60 14.18 -19.40
C PRO A 14 -16.80 12.96 -19.90
N ASN A 15 -15.52 12.84 -19.51
CA ASN A 15 -14.67 11.72 -19.92
C ASN A 15 -15.11 10.41 -19.25
N GLU A 16 -15.42 10.48 -17.96
CA GLU A 16 -15.88 9.37 -17.15
C GLU A 16 -17.31 8.95 -17.48
N PHE A 17 -18.16 9.92 -17.79
CA PHE A 17 -19.53 9.69 -18.25
C PHE A 17 -19.55 8.74 -19.45
N ASN A 18 -18.74 9.03 -20.47
CA ASN A 18 -18.64 8.19 -21.68
C ASN A 18 -18.14 6.76 -21.38
N ARG A 19 -17.39 6.56 -20.28
CA ARG A 19 -16.90 5.24 -19.87
C ARG A 19 -17.99 4.43 -19.18
N ILE A 20 -18.80 5.07 -18.33
CA ILE A 20 -19.84 4.38 -17.55
C ILE A 20 -21.21 4.37 -18.24
N SER A 21 -21.38 5.11 -19.34
CA SER A 21 -22.66 5.21 -20.08
C SER A 21 -23.12 3.92 -20.72
N SER A 22 -22.20 3.01 -21.03
CA SER A 22 -22.50 1.68 -21.60
C SER A 22 -22.82 0.62 -20.55
N CYS A 23 -22.71 0.92 -19.25
CA CYS A 23 -23.01 -0.04 -18.18
C CYS A 23 -24.53 -0.20 -17.97
N ASP A 24 -24.99 -1.42 -17.73
CA ASP A 24 -26.40 -1.76 -17.58
C ASP A 24 -26.91 -1.44 -16.16
N SER A 25 -26.04 -1.64 -15.16
CA SER A 25 -26.37 -1.44 -13.75
C SER A 25 -25.54 -0.33 -13.09
N ALA A 26 -26.10 0.28 -12.05
CA ALA A 26 -25.34 1.23 -11.22
C ALA A 26 -24.12 0.57 -10.53
N LYS A 27 -24.19 -0.74 -10.30
CA LYS A 27 -23.09 -1.52 -9.73
C LYS A 27 -21.93 -1.62 -10.71
N GLU A 28 -22.19 -1.95 -11.96
CA GLU A 28 -21.15 -1.97 -13.02
C GLU A 28 -20.51 -0.60 -13.23
N MET A 29 -21.33 0.47 -13.22
CA MET A 29 -20.81 1.85 -13.31
C MET A 29 -19.85 2.15 -12.16
N TRP A 30 -20.24 1.80 -10.93
CA TRP A 30 -19.39 1.99 -9.75
C TRP A 30 -18.12 1.14 -9.81
N ASP A 31 -18.24 -0.14 -10.16
CA ASP A 31 -17.10 -1.08 -10.25
C ASP A 31 -16.11 -0.61 -11.32
N LEU A 32 -16.59 -0.08 -12.45
CA LEU A 32 -15.72 0.48 -13.49
C LEU A 32 -15.00 1.75 -13.02
N LEU A 33 -15.67 2.63 -12.26
CA LEU A 33 -15.04 3.80 -11.66
C LEU A 33 -13.98 3.39 -10.63
N GLU A 34 -14.32 2.47 -9.73
CA GLU A 34 -13.42 1.89 -8.73
C GLU A 34 -12.17 1.30 -9.41
N ILE A 35 -12.35 0.46 -10.43
CA ILE A 35 -11.23 -0.12 -11.19
C ILE A 35 -10.40 0.96 -11.91
N THR A 36 -11.05 2.00 -12.45
CA THR A 36 -10.35 3.06 -13.20
C THR A 36 -9.46 3.90 -12.29
N TYR A 37 -9.91 4.21 -11.07
CA TYR A 37 -9.23 5.15 -10.18
C TYR A 37 -8.41 4.48 -9.08
N GLU A 38 -8.91 3.38 -8.53
CA GLU A 38 -8.25 2.66 -7.43
C GLU A 38 -7.51 1.40 -7.92
N GLY A 39 -7.78 0.96 -9.16
CA GLY A 39 -7.30 -0.31 -9.70
C GLY A 39 -8.19 -1.48 -9.26
N THR A 40 -7.85 -2.70 -9.70
CA THR A 40 -8.58 -3.89 -9.25
C THR A 40 -8.12 -4.32 -7.86
N ASN A 41 -9.03 -4.89 -7.06
CA ASN A 41 -8.67 -5.51 -5.77
C ASN A 41 -7.54 -6.54 -5.92
N GLN A 42 -7.49 -7.29 -7.02
CA GLN A 42 -6.41 -8.25 -7.30
C GLN A 42 -5.03 -7.58 -7.44
N VAL A 43 -4.96 -6.44 -8.14
CA VAL A 43 -3.70 -5.68 -8.28
C VAL A 43 -3.29 -5.09 -6.92
N LYS A 44 -4.25 -4.59 -6.14
CA LYS A 44 -4.00 -4.10 -4.78
C LYS A 44 -3.44 -5.18 -3.87
N GLU A 45 -4.07 -6.35 -3.82
CA GLU A 45 -3.62 -7.50 -3.04
C GLU A 45 -2.25 -8.01 -3.49
N SER A 46 -2.01 -8.08 -4.81
CA SER A 46 -0.70 -8.44 -5.35
C SER A 46 0.39 -7.48 -4.87
N LYS A 47 0.13 -6.17 -4.92
CA LYS A 47 1.06 -5.13 -4.43
C LYS A 47 1.30 -5.24 -2.92
N ILE A 48 0.25 -5.49 -2.13
CA ILE A 48 0.39 -5.75 -0.69
C ILE A 48 1.28 -6.96 -0.46
N SER A 49 1.03 -8.07 -1.15
CA SER A 49 1.81 -9.31 -1.02
C SER A 49 3.30 -9.08 -1.35
N MET A 50 3.59 -8.37 -2.45
CA MET A 50 4.96 -8.01 -2.82
C MET A 50 5.67 -7.17 -1.75
N LEU A 51 5.00 -6.13 -1.23
CA LEU A 51 5.57 -5.26 -0.20
C LEU A 51 5.73 -5.98 1.15
N VAL A 52 4.80 -6.89 1.49
CA VAL A 52 4.92 -7.73 2.70
C VAL A 52 6.14 -8.64 2.57
N HIS A 53 6.35 -9.24 1.40
CA HIS A 53 7.52 -10.06 1.15
C HIS A 53 8.82 -9.26 1.25
N GLU A 54 8.86 -8.06 0.65
CA GLU A 54 9.99 -7.14 0.76
C GLU A 54 10.25 -6.73 2.21
N TYR A 55 9.19 -6.42 2.97
CA TYR A 55 9.28 -6.14 4.40
C TYR A 55 9.84 -7.35 5.16
N GLU A 56 9.33 -8.56 4.93
CA GLU A 56 9.76 -9.77 5.62
C GLU A 56 11.23 -10.11 5.35
N LEU A 57 11.68 -9.96 4.11
CA LEU A 57 13.07 -10.18 3.72
C LEU A 57 13.99 -8.97 3.93
N PHE A 58 13.44 -7.84 4.40
CA PHE A 58 14.21 -6.62 4.61
C PHE A 58 15.41 -6.89 5.53
N VAL A 59 16.59 -6.49 5.08
CA VAL A 59 17.85 -6.51 5.81
C VAL A 59 18.64 -5.26 5.48
N MET A 60 19.50 -4.84 6.40
CA MET A 60 20.48 -3.81 6.11
C MET A 60 21.54 -4.37 5.16
N HIS A 61 21.88 -3.63 4.11
CA HIS A 61 22.97 -3.93 3.20
C HIS A 61 24.32 -3.51 3.79
N ASP A 62 25.41 -4.18 3.40
CA ASP A 62 26.74 -3.88 3.94
C ASP A 62 27.27 -2.49 3.52
N SER A 63 26.80 -1.97 2.38
CA SER A 63 27.27 -0.71 1.78
C SER A 63 26.40 0.50 2.10
N GLU A 64 25.28 0.34 2.79
CA GLU A 64 24.36 1.45 3.07
C GLU A 64 24.58 2.02 4.49
N CYS A 65 24.24 3.29 4.70
CA CYS A 65 24.21 3.85 6.03
C CYS A 65 22.85 3.59 6.73
N ILE A 66 22.79 3.77 8.05
CA ILE A 66 21.54 3.57 8.82
C ILE A 66 20.42 4.49 8.32
N SER A 67 20.75 5.73 7.92
CA SER A 67 19.75 6.67 7.40
C SER A 67 19.13 6.18 6.10
N ASP A 68 19.94 5.61 5.20
CA ASP A 68 19.46 5.04 3.93
C ASP A 68 18.57 3.83 4.20
N MET A 69 19.02 2.93 5.07
CA MET A 69 18.25 1.76 5.49
C MET A 69 16.90 2.17 6.08
N PHE A 70 16.87 3.15 7.00
CA PHE A 70 15.64 3.62 7.62
C PHE A 70 14.69 4.28 6.61
N THR A 71 15.24 5.00 5.62
CA THR A 71 14.46 5.60 4.53
C THR A 71 13.78 4.53 3.67
N ARG A 72 14.51 3.46 3.29
CA ARG A 72 13.93 2.32 2.56
C ARG A 72 12.85 1.63 3.39
N PHE A 73 13.14 1.35 4.65
CA PHE A 73 12.19 0.73 5.58
C PHE A 73 10.90 1.55 5.74
N THR A 74 11.04 2.87 5.90
CA THR A 74 9.92 3.81 6.02
C THR A 74 9.10 3.88 4.72
N THR A 75 9.77 3.79 3.57
CA THR A 75 9.09 3.76 2.26
C THR A 75 8.19 2.53 2.12
N ILE A 76 8.69 1.35 2.51
CA ILE A 76 7.91 0.09 2.48
C ILE A 76 6.71 0.18 3.43
N THR A 77 6.95 0.59 4.68
CA THR A 77 5.91 0.61 5.72
C THR A 77 4.83 1.67 5.45
N ASN A 78 5.20 2.84 4.91
CA ASN A 78 4.24 3.84 4.45
C ASN A 78 3.42 3.36 3.26
N SER A 79 4.05 2.65 2.31
CA SER A 79 3.35 2.08 1.16
C SER A 79 2.32 1.03 1.60
N LEU A 80 2.68 0.16 2.55
CA LEU A 80 1.76 -0.80 3.15
C LEU A 80 0.61 -0.11 3.89
N LYS A 81 0.92 0.93 4.67
CA LYS A 81 -0.08 1.71 5.41
C LYS A 81 -1.10 2.36 4.46
N ASN A 82 -0.64 2.94 3.36
CA ASN A 82 -1.50 3.54 2.33
C ASN A 82 -2.42 2.50 1.65
N LEU A 83 -2.01 1.23 1.62
CA LEU A 83 -2.81 0.13 1.09
C LEU A 83 -3.73 -0.52 2.15
N GLY A 84 -3.72 -0.02 3.39
CA GLY A 84 -4.56 -0.52 4.48
C GLY A 84 -3.89 -1.53 5.41
N LYS A 85 -2.60 -1.81 5.23
CA LYS A 85 -1.82 -2.73 6.09
C LYS A 85 -0.84 -1.95 6.96
N SER A 86 -1.11 -1.87 8.26
CA SER A 86 -0.26 -1.16 9.23
C SER A 86 0.35 -2.10 10.25
N TYR A 87 1.56 -1.76 10.71
CA TYR A 87 2.23 -2.41 11.84
C TYR A 87 2.29 -1.45 13.03
N SER A 88 2.24 -1.98 14.24
CA SER A 88 2.44 -1.19 15.46
C SER A 88 3.90 -0.71 15.55
N ASN A 89 4.12 0.39 16.27
CA ASN A 89 5.47 0.91 16.51
C ASN A 89 6.39 -0.16 17.13
N GLN A 90 5.84 -1.02 18.01
CA GLN A 90 6.61 -2.11 18.62
C GLN A 90 7.09 -3.14 17.59
N GLU A 91 6.23 -3.51 16.62
CA GLU A 91 6.60 -4.43 15.54
C GLU A 91 7.66 -3.81 14.63
N LEU A 92 7.52 -2.53 14.28
CA LEU A 92 8.46 -1.80 13.45
C LEU A 92 9.85 -1.72 14.09
N VAL A 93 9.91 -1.35 15.38
CA VAL A 93 11.18 -1.29 16.13
C VAL A 93 11.83 -2.68 16.21
N ARG A 94 11.06 -3.72 16.55
CA ARG A 94 11.58 -5.09 16.59
C ARG A 94 12.09 -5.55 15.23
N LYS A 95 11.41 -5.15 14.16
CA LYS A 95 11.83 -5.47 12.79
C LYS A 95 13.16 -4.81 12.47
N ILE A 96 13.28 -3.50 12.65
CA ILE A 96 14.54 -2.76 12.42
C ILE A 96 15.70 -3.39 13.20
N LEU A 97 15.51 -3.68 14.48
CA LEU A 97 16.54 -4.30 15.32
C LEU A 97 17.02 -5.66 14.79
N ARG A 98 16.14 -6.45 14.16
CA ARG A 98 16.49 -7.73 13.54
C ARG A 98 17.18 -7.58 12.19
N CYS A 99 16.98 -6.45 11.51
CA CYS A 99 17.54 -6.17 10.20
C CYS A 99 18.95 -5.56 10.27
N LEU A 100 19.38 -5.08 11.44
CA LEU A 100 20.72 -4.54 11.66
C LEU A 100 21.79 -5.65 11.63
N PRO A 101 23.00 -5.37 11.11
CA PRO A 101 24.07 -6.35 11.06
C PRO A 101 24.60 -6.67 12.47
N LYS A 102 25.14 -7.87 12.66
CA LYS A 102 25.53 -8.40 13.99
C LYS A 102 26.55 -7.54 14.74
N ASN A 103 27.35 -6.74 14.03
CA ASN A 103 28.28 -5.77 14.61
C ASN A 103 27.57 -4.63 15.37
N TRP A 104 26.27 -4.41 15.16
CA TRP A 104 25.44 -3.47 15.93
C TRP A 104 24.76 -4.09 17.15
N SER A 105 24.82 -5.42 17.31
CA SER A 105 24.17 -6.13 18.43
C SER A 105 24.70 -5.78 19.84
N PRO A 106 25.97 -5.37 20.10
CA PRO A 106 26.44 -5.21 21.48
C PRO A 106 26.21 -3.82 22.10
N LYS A 107 25.43 -2.91 21.48
CA LYS A 107 25.09 -1.60 22.09
C LYS A 107 23.68 -1.50 22.69
N VAL A 108 22.87 -2.55 22.60
CA VAL A 108 21.48 -2.58 23.13
C VAL A 108 21.40 -3.18 24.55
N THR A 109 22.54 -3.54 25.16
CA THR A 109 22.58 -4.12 26.52
C THR A 109 23.41 -3.24 27.46
N ALA A 110 22.82 -2.15 27.97
CA ALA A 110 23.14 -1.55 29.27
C ALA A 110 22.28 -0.30 29.50
N ILE A 111 21.15 -0.46 30.21
CA ILE A 111 20.68 0.43 31.30
C ILE A 111 20.03 -0.45 32.35
#